data_AF-A0A9X0A4T6-F1
#
_entry.id   AF-A0A9X0A4T6-F1
#
_cell.length_a   1.000
_cell.length_b   1.000
_cell.length_c   1.000
_cell.angle_alpha   90.00
_cell.angle_beta   90.00
_cell.angle_gamma   90.00
#
_symmetry.space_group_name_H-M   'P 1'
#
loop_
_entity.id
_entity.type
_entity.pdbx_description
1 polymer ?
#
loop_
_entity_poly.entity_id
_entity_poly.type
_entity_poly.pdbx_seq_one_letter_code
_entity_poly.pdbx_strand_id
1 'polypeptide(L)'
;MVSSNFQEPIISISSERFAVFICSLPLLSFASCVSIALVWHFDETTRTHCKVANYLPSISAAIGDHMPEKFIWRVGIALHCLPRILVLPYALQKHYKNTLAGRKYNLTTWWFGSLNLINSLLHLVENGALLTLTYISSTDNYDFHERIFHCIYGMRHILHASVLHFIPVDCNSANV
;
A
#
# COMPACT_ATOMS: atom_id res chain seq x y z
N MET A 1 27.55 -27.50 -22.63
CA MET A 1 27.05 -26.21 -23.12
C MET A 1 25.53 -26.23 -23.02
N VAL A 2 24.97 -25.65 -21.95
CA VAL A 2 23.52 -25.52 -21.79
C VAL A 2 23.12 -24.21 -22.46
N SER A 3 22.46 -24.31 -23.61
CA SER A 3 21.88 -23.16 -24.32
C SER A 3 20.65 -22.68 -23.55
N SER A 4 20.83 -21.78 -22.59
CA SER A 4 19.72 -21.05 -21.99
C SER A 4 19.21 -20.03 -22.99
N ASN A 5 18.27 -20.46 -23.85
CA ASN A 5 17.40 -19.57 -24.63
C ASN A 5 16.50 -18.80 -23.64
N PHE A 6 17.05 -17.77 -23.01
CA PHE A 6 16.24 -16.77 -22.33
C PHE A 6 15.51 -15.99 -23.41
N GLN A 7 14.24 -16.33 -23.61
CA GLN A 7 13.30 -15.59 -24.44
C GLN A 7 13.37 -14.11 -24.02
N GLU A 8 13.72 -13.23 -24.95
CA GLU A 8 13.73 -11.80 -24.66
C GLU A 8 12.32 -11.38 -24.22
N PRO A 9 12.19 -10.64 -23.11
CA PRO A 9 10.89 -10.24 -22.61
C PRO A 9 10.19 -9.38 -23.66
N ILE A 10 9.01 -9.83 -24.12
CA ILE A 10 8.20 -9.19 -25.19
C ILE A 10 7.87 -7.72 -24.87
N ILE A 11 7.86 -7.35 -23.58
CA ILE A 11 7.59 -6.00 -23.11
C ILE A 11 8.64 -5.63 -22.05
N SER A 12 9.54 -4.70 -22.39
CA SER A 12 10.43 -4.05 -21.42
C SER A 12 9.81 -2.70 -21.02
N ILE A 13 9.16 -2.67 -19.86
CA ILE A 13 8.65 -1.43 -19.27
C ILE A 13 9.67 -0.96 -18.22
N SER A 14 10.04 0.32 -18.29
CA SER A 14 10.82 0.94 -17.21
C SER A 14 10.06 0.83 -15.89
N SER A 15 10.70 0.21 -14.89
CA SER A 15 10.11 -0.01 -13.56
C SER A 15 9.62 1.29 -12.91
N GLU A 16 10.28 2.40 -13.20
CA GLU A 16 9.91 3.73 -12.71
C GLU A 16 8.56 4.19 -13.27
N ARG A 17 8.36 4.08 -14.58
CA ARG A 17 7.11 4.49 -15.23
C ARG A 17 5.93 3.64 -14.76
N PHE A 18 6.15 2.34 -14.62
CA PHE A 18 5.15 1.43 -14.08
C PHE A 18 4.79 1.78 -12.63
N ALA A 19 5.79 2.06 -11.79
CA ALA A 19 5.56 2.46 -10.40
C ALA A 19 4.77 3.78 -10.30
N VAL A 20 5.13 4.80 -11.11
CA VAL A 20 4.41 6.08 -11.13
C VAL A 20 2.97 5.90 -11.57
N PHE A 21 2.74 5.11 -12.63
CA PHE A 21 1.39 4.80 -13.10
C PHE A 21 0.55 4.14 -12.00
N ILE A 22 1.08 3.08 -11.39
CA ILE A 22 0.40 2.36 -10.30
C ILE A 22 0.13 3.29 -9.11
N CYS A 23 1.06 4.16 -8.74
CA CYS A 23 0.88 5.11 -7.64
C CYS A 23 -0.14 6.21 -7.94
N SER A 24 -0.39 6.54 -9.20
CA SER A 24 -1.41 7.51 -9.59
C SER A 24 -2.83 6.97 -9.55
N LEU A 25 -3.03 5.64 -9.63
CA LEU A 25 -4.34 5.00 -9.69
C LEU A 25 -5.26 5.33 -8.50
N PRO A 26 -4.82 5.24 -7.22
CA PRO A 26 -5.68 5.62 -6.10
C PRO A 26 -6.07 7.09 -6.12
N LEU A 27 -5.16 7.96 -6.59
CA LEU A 27 -5.34 9.40 -6.63
C LEU A 27 -6.39 9.79 -7.68
N LEU A 28 -6.30 9.20 -8.87
CA LEU A 28 -7.28 9.39 -9.95
C LEU A 28 -8.63 8.79 -9.58
N SER A 29 -8.63 7.62 -8.94
CA SER A 29 -9.84 6.96 -8.46
C SER A 29 -10.55 7.82 -7.40
N PHE A 30 -9.81 8.32 -6.41
CA PHE A 30 -10.35 9.23 -5.38
C PHE A 30 -10.93 10.51 -5.98
N ALA A 31 -10.18 11.17 -6.88
CA ALA A 31 -10.63 12.40 -7.53
C ALA A 31 -11.92 12.18 -8.33
N SER A 32 -12.02 11.03 -9.02
CA SER A 32 -13.23 10.64 -9.75
C SER A 32 -14.41 10.40 -8.80
N CYS A 33 -14.19 9.68 -7.70
CA CYS A 33 -15.21 9.41 -6.68
C CYS A 33 -15.75 10.71 -6.06
N VAL A 34 -14.87 11.62 -5.66
CA VAL A 34 -15.26 12.92 -5.10
C VAL A 34 -16.03 13.76 -6.13
N SER A 35 -15.59 13.77 -7.39
CA SER A 35 -16.27 14.53 -8.45
C SER A 35 -17.69 14.00 -8.71
N ILE A 36 -17.85 12.68 -8.77
CA ILE A 36 -19.17 12.05 -8.98
C ILE A 36 -20.07 12.29 -7.76
N ALA A 37 -19.53 12.12 -6.55
CA ALA A 37 -20.27 12.38 -5.31
C ALA A 37 -20.80 13.82 -5.23
N LEU A 38 -19.99 14.81 -5.62
CA LEU A 38 -20.39 16.22 -5.64
C LEU A 38 -21.41 16.56 -6.72
N VAL A 39 -21.37 15.90 -7.87
CA VAL A 39 -22.26 16.21 -9.01
C VAL A 39 -23.60 15.47 -8.91
N TRP A 40 -23.58 14.19 -8.51
CA TRP A 40 -24.75 13.31 -8.54
C TRP A 40 -25.35 13.02 -7.16
N HIS A 41 -24.55 13.05 -6.09
CA HIS A 41 -24.98 12.63 -4.75
C HIS A 41 -24.65 13.68 -3.67
N PHE A 42 -24.78 14.97 -4.01
CA PHE A 42 -24.37 16.06 -3.12
C PHE A 42 -25.14 16.05 -1.80
N ASP A 43 -26.47 15.97 -1.86
CA ASP A 43 -27.33 16.02 -0.68
C ASP A 43 -27.16 14.79 0.22
N GLU A 44 -27.03 13.59 -0.35
CA GLU A 44 -26.79 12.36 0.42
C GLU A 44 -25.40 12.34 1.06
N THR A 45 -24.35 12.73 0.33
CA THR A 45 -22.96 12.61 0.79
C THR A 45 -22.52 13.74 1.73
N THR A 46 -23.26 14.86 1.76
CA THR A 46 -23.03 15.98 2.69
C THR A 46 -23.98 15.96 3.90
N ARG A 47 -24.94 15.02 3.94
CA ARG A 47 -25.93 14.92 5.01
C ARG A 47 -25.27 14.56 6.34
N THR A 48 -25.29 15.49 7.29
CA THR A 48 -24.83 15.23 8.65
C THR A 48 -25.99 14.89 9.58
N HIS A 49 -25.72 14.08 10.61
CA HIS A 49 -26.69 13.80 11.69
C HIS A 49 -27.18 15.09 12.36
N CYS A 50 -26.33 16.13 12.40
CA CYS A 50 -26.65 17.44 12.96
C CYS A 50 -27.35 18.41 11.97
N LYS A 51 -27.61 17.99 10.72
CA LYS A 51 -28.21 18.81 9.65
C LYS A 51 -27.48 20.13 9.37
N VAL A 52 -26.17 20.17 9.61
CA VAL A 52 -25.29 21.29 9.24
C VAL A 52 -24.85 21.07 7.80
N ALA A 53 -24.90 22.14 6.99
CA ALA A 53 -24.45 22.11 5.61
C ALA A 53 -22.93 21.88 5.56
N ASN A 54 -22.52 20.78 4.95
CA ASN A 54 -21.13 20.52 4.60
C ASN A 54 -20.95 20.75 3.10
N TYR A 55 -19.88 21.46 2.74
CA TYR A 55 -19.55 21.69 1.33
C TYR A 55 -18.76 20.55 0.70
N LEU A 56 -18.19 19.66 1.53
CA LEU A 56 -17.40 18.52 1.09
C LEU A 56 -17.93 17.24 1.75
N PRO A 57 -18.12 16.15 0.97
CA PRO A 57 -18.45 14.86 1.54
C PRO A 57 -17.29 14.33 2.37
N SER A 58 -17.59 13.49 3.36
CA SER A 58 -16.54 12.77 4.08
C SER A 58 -15.84 11.78 3.13
N ILE A 59 -14.57 11.48 3.41
CA ILE A 59 -13.77 10.57 2.56
C ILE A 59 -14.46 9.22 2.42
N SER A 60 -14.97 8.66 3.51
CA SER A 60 -15.69 7.39 3.51
C SER A 60 -17.02 7.47 2.76
N ALA A 61 -17.75 8.58 2.85
CA ALA A 61 -19.00 8.77 2.09
C ALA A 61 -18.74 8.83 0.59
N ALA A 62 -17.70 9.56 0.17
CA ALA A 62 -17.35 9.69 -1.25
C ALA A 62 -16.89 8.38 -1.90
N ILE A 63 -16.28 7.47 -1.15
CA ILE A 63 -15.68 6.23 -1.70
C ILE A 63 -16.45 4.95 -1.37
N GLY A 64 -17.41 4.98 -0.45
CA GLY A 64 -17.97 3.77 0.17
C GLY A 64 -19.49 3.66 0.16
N ASP A 65 -20.19 4.78 -0.04
CA ASP A 65 -21.62 4.90 0.27
C ASP A 65 -22.50 4.57 -0.95
N HIS A 66 -22.16 5.09 -2.13
CA HIS A 66 -22.97 4.98 -3.35
C HIS A 66 -22.22 4.31 -4.52
N MET A 67 -22.99 3.76 -5.46
CA MET A 67 -22.50 3.31 -6.76
C MET A 67 -22.76 4.42 -7.79
N PRO A 68 -21.83 4.69 -8.73
CA PRO A 68 -20.67 3.88 -9.13
C PRO A 68 -19.34 4.16 -8.40
N GLU A 69 -19.26 5.15 -7.51
CA GLU A 69 -18.03 5.62 -6.85
C GLU A 69 -17.32 4.50 -6.10
N LYS A 70 -18.08 3.74 -5.30
CA LYS A 70 -17.59 2.57 -4.56
C LYS A 70 -16.92 1.53 -5.45
N PHE A 71 -17.42 1.34 -6.67
CA PHE A 71 -16.82 0.40 -7.62
C PHE A 71 -15.50 0.94 -8.18
N ILE A 72 -15.47 2.21 -8.59
CA ILE A 72 -14.26 2.89 -9.09
C ILE A 72 -13.14 2.87 -8.03
N TRP A 73 -13.50 3.13 -6.77
CA TRP A 73 -12.57 3.07 -5.64
C TRP A 73 -11.99 1.66 -5.43
N ARG A 74 -12.86 0.65 -5.34
CA ARG A 74 -12.45 -0.75 -5.12
C ARG A 74 -11.53 -1.27 -6.22
N VAL A 75 -11.83 -0.98 -7.48
CA VAL A 75 -11.01 -1.39 -8.62
C VAL A 75 -9.66 -0.64 -8.60
N GLY A 76 -9.67 0.67 -8.34
CA GLY A 76 -8.45 1.48 -8.24
C GLY A 76 -7.48 0.97 -7.17
N ILE A 77 -8.00 0.68 -5.97
CA ILE A 77 -7.19 0.12 -4.88
C ILE A 77 -6.75 -1.32 -5.17
N ALA A 78 -7.62 -2.17 -5.73
CA ALA A 78 -7.25 -3.54 -6.08
C ALA A 78 -6.09 -3.58 -7.11
N LEU A 79 -6.19 -2.76 -8.16
CA LEU A 79 -5.12 -2.63 -9.17
C LEU A 79 -3.82 -2.08 -8.59
N HIS A 80 -3.91 -1.18 -7.61
CA HIS A 80 -2.76 -0.63 -6.91
C HIS A 80 -2.09 -1.64 -5.97
N CYS A 81 -2.88 -2.41 -5.22
CA CYS A 81 -2.40 -3.39 -4.25
C CYS A 81 -1.83 -4.65 -4.91
N LEU A 82 -2.34 -5.06 -6.07
CA LEU A 82 -1.90 -6.26 -6.79
C LEU A 82 -0.38 -6.31 -7.04
N PRO A 83 0.27 -5.31 -7.66
CA PRO A 83 1.72 -5.33 -7.87
C PRO A 83 2.49 -5.25 -6.55
N ARG A 84 1.95 -4.60 -5.51
CA ARG A 84 2.59 -4.54 -4.19
C ARG A 84 2.62 -5.90 -3.51
N ILE A 85 1.56 -6.69 -3.64
CA ILE A 85 1.49 -8.03 -3.07
C ILE A 85 2.41 -9.01 -3.83
N LEU A 86 2.45 -8.92 -5.16
CA LEU A 86 3.19 -9.88 -5.99
C LEU A 86 4.68 -9.55 -6.13
N VAL A 87 5.03 -8.29 -6.35
CA VAL A 87 6.39 -7.88 -6.75
C VAL A 87 7.22 -7.43 -5.55
N LEU A 88 6.62 -6.74 -4.59
CA LEU A 88 7.36 -6.10 -3.49
C LEU A 88 8.09 -7.11 -2.57
N PRO A 89 7.51 -8.26 -2.18
CA PRO A 89 8.23 -9.23 -1.34
C PRO A 89 9.47 -9.78 -2.03
N TYR A 90 9.37 -10.10 -3.32
CA TYR A 90 10.49 -10.57 -4.12
C TYR A 90 11.57 -9.48 -4.29
N ALA A 91 11.14 -8.25 -4.60
CA ALA A 91 12.04 -7.11 -4.78
C ALA A 91 12.80 -6.78 -3.48
N LEU A 92 12.13 -6.80 -2.33
CA LEU A 92 12.75 -6.59 -1.02
C LEU A 92 13.78 -7.68 -0.73
N GLN A 93 13.41 -8.96 -0.87
CA GLN A 93 14.33 -10.08 -0.65
C GLN A 93 15.58 -9.99 -1.55
N LYS A 94 15.39 -9.63 -2.82
CA LYS A 94 16.49 -9.43 -3.77
C LYS A 94 17.36 -8.22 -3.40
N HIS A 95 16.74 -7.10 -3.02
CA HIS A 95 17.45 -5.89 -2.60
C HIS A 95 18.34 -6.17 -1.38
N TYR A 96 17.80 -6.79 -0.34
CA TYR A 96 18.55 -7.11 0.87
C TYR A 96 19.71 -8.09 0.63
N LYS A 97 19.55 -9.07 -0.27
CA LYS A 97 20.63 -9.99 -0.65
C LYS A 97 21.75 -9.30 -1.44
N ASN A 98 21.42 -8.29 -2.25
CA ASN A 98 22.38 -7.63 -3.13
C ASN A 98 23.12 -6.46 -2.45
N THR A 99 22.50 -5.80 -1.47
CA THR A 99 23.10 -4.67 -0.75
C THR A 99 24.25 -5.13 0.15
N LEU A 100 25.35 -4.37 0.16
CA LEU A 100 26.54 -4.64 0.99
C LEU A 100 26.22 -4.71 2.49
N ALA A 101 25.40 -3.78 3.00
CA ALA A 101 24.91 -3.80 4.37
C ALA A 101 24.14 -5.09 4.68
N GLY A 102 23.20 -5.48 3.81
CA GLY A 102 22.42 -6.72 3.97
C GLY A 102 23.28 -7.99 3.97
N ARG A 103 24.33 -8.04 3.15
CA ARG A 103 25.30 -9.15 3.18
C ARG A 103 26.13 -9.19 4.46
N LYS A 104 26.60 -8.04 4.94
CA LYS A 104 27.35 -7.92 6.21
C LYS A 104 26.51 -8.38 7.41
N TYR A 105 25.27 -7.91 7.52
CA TYR A 105 24.38 -8.30 8.62
C TYR A 105 23.92 -9.76 8.54
N ASN A 106 23.66 -10.29 7.33
CA ASN A 106 23.31 -11.70 7.16
C ASN A 106 24.45 -12.64 7.61
N LEU A 107 25.71 -12.21 7.46
CA LEU A 107 26.89 -12.94 7.94
C LEU A 107 27.15 -12.76 9.44
N THR A 108 26.85 -11.58 10.00
CA THR A 108 27.09 -11.25 11.41
C THR A 108 25.96 -11.69 12.35
N THR A 109 24.71 -11.78 11.87
CA THR A 109 23.54 -11.95 12.75
C THR A 109 22.56 -12.94 12.16
N TRP A 110 22.44 -14.12 12.78
CA TRP A 110 21.52 -15.19 12.35
C TRP A 110 20.04 -14.78 12.34
N TRP A 111 19.63 -13.88 13.25
CA TRP A 111 18.25 -13.38 13.35
C TRP A 111 17.84 -12.44 12.21
N PHE A 112 18.79 -11.95 11.40
CA PHE A 112 18.53 -10.99 10.33
C PHE A 112 17.63 -11.57 9.24
N GLY A 113 17.83 -12.84 8.87
CA GLY A 113 17.00 -13.52 7.87
C GLY A 113 15.54 -13.62 8.31
N SER A 114 15.30 -13.99 9.57
CA SER A 114 13.96 -14.08 10.17
C SER A 114 13.28 -12.70 10.23
N LEU A 115 14.00 -11.65 10.63
CA LEU A 115 13.46 -10.28 10.65
C LEU A 115 13.06 -9.79 9.26
N ASN A 116 13.88 -10.05 8.24
CA ASN A 116 13.56 -9.66 6.86
C ASN A 116 12.32 -10.41 6.31
N LEU A 117 12.17 -11.69 6.67
CA LEU A 117 10.96 -12.46 6.33
C LEU A 117 9.73 -11.89 7.04
N ILE A 118 9.81 -11.63 8.34
CA ILE A 118 8.73 -11.02 9.13
C ILE A 118 8.36 -9.65 8.55
N ASN A 119 9.32 -8.82 8.20
CA ASN A 119 9.09 -7.52 7.57
C ASN A 119 8.36 -7.65 6.22
N SER A 120 8.75 -8.63 5.40
CA SER A 120 8.08 -8.93 4.13
C SER A 120 6.63 -9.40 4.34
N LEU A 121 6.39 -10.22 5.36
CA LEU A 121 5.05 -10.70 5.73
C LEU A 121 4.18 -9.58 6.30
N LEU A 122 4.74 -8.72 7.16
CA LEU A 122 4.03 -7.56 7.71
C LEU A 122 3.56 -6.61 6.59
N HIS A 123 4.41 -6.35 5.59
CA HIS A 123 4.01 -5.60 4.41
C HIS A 123 2.87 -6.28 3.63
N LEU A 124 2.90 -7.61 3.50
CA LEU A 124 1.82 -8.35 2.84
C LEU A 124 0.49 -8.23 3.61
N VAL A 125 0.55 -8.44 4.93
CA VAL A 125 -0.63 -8.35 5.81
C VAL A 125 -1.19 -6.93 5.84
N GLU A 126 -0.33 -5.90 5.87
CA GLU A 126 -0.75 -4.50 5.81
C GLU A 126 -1.50 -4.17 4.51
N ASN A 127 -0.95 -4.55 3.35
CA ASN A 127 -1.62 -4.31 2.07
C ASN A 127 -2.93 -5.14 1.95
N GLY A 128 -2.95 -6.36 2.51
CA GLY A 128 -4.16 -7.18 2.60
C GLY A 128 -5.24 -6.58 3.50
N ALA A 129 -4.84 -5.98 4.63
CA ALA A 129 -5.73 -5.28 5.55
C ALA A 129 -6.32 -4.02 4.88
N LEU A 130 -5.51 -3.24 4.16
CA LEU A 130 -5.98 -2.09 3.36
C LEU A 130 -7.01 -2.51 2.30
N LEU A 131 -6.75 -3.61 1.59
CA LEU A 131 -7.70 -4.15 0.61
C LEU A 131 -8.99 -4.60 1.30
N THR A 132 -8.88 -5.30 2.42
CA THR A 132 -10.03 -5.75 3.20
C THR A 132 -10.89 -4.57 3.68
N LEU A 133 -10.26 -3.49 4.16
CA LEU A 133 -10.95 -2.26 4.58
C LEU A 133 -11.70 -1.58 3.41
N THR A 134 -11.19 -1.73 2.19
CA THR A 134 -11.82 -1.20 0.97
C THR A 134 -13.06 -2.01 0.56
N TYR A 135 -13.04 -3.31 0.84
CA TYR A 135 -14.16 -4.20 0.51
C TYR A 135 -15.22 -4.25 1.61
N ILE A 136 -14.84 -4.24 2.88
CA ILE A 136 -15.76 -4.31 4.02
C ILE A 136 -16.07 -2.90 4.50
N SER A 137 -17.29 -2.46 4.21
CA SER A 137 -17.79 -1.16 4.66
C SER A 137 -18.03 -1.18 6.17
N SER A 138 -17.87 -0.01 6.80
CA SER A 138 -18.23 0.19 8.21
C SER A 138 -19.72 -0.05 8.49
N THR A 139 -20.56 0.03 7.44
CA THR A 139 -22.00 -0.23 7.50
C THR A 139 -22.32 -1.72 7.62
N ASP A 140 -21.43 -2.60 7.14
CA ASP A 140 -21.68 -4.05 7.12
C ASP A 140 -21.28 -4.68 8.46
N ASN A 141 -20.08 -4.37 8.95
CA ASN A 141 -19.55 -4.90 10.20
C ASN A 141 -18.61 -3.88 10.85
N TYR A 142 -19.17 -2.99 11.68
CA TYR A 142 -18.41 -1.92 12.34
C TYR A 142 -17.24 -2.47 13.17
N ASP A 143 -17.47 -3.47 14.02
CA ASP A 143 -16.44 -4.06 14.89
C ASP A 143 -15.26 -4.64 14.10
N PHE A 144 -15.55 -5.29 12.96
CA PHE A 144 -14.51 -5.85 12.12
C PHE A 144 -13.74 -4.76 11.38
N HIS A 145 -14.44 -3.74 10.87
CA HIS A 145 -13.84 -2.60 10.20
C HIS A 145 -12.89 -1.82 11.12
N GLU A 146 -13.30 -1.56 12.37
CA GLU A 146 -12.48 -0.85 13.36
C GLU A 146 -11.22 -1.65 13.75
N ARG A 147 -11.34 -2.97 13.90
CA ARG A 147 -10.19 -3.84 14.20
C ARG A 147 -9.16 -3.86 13.07
N ILE A 148 -9.60 -3.88 11.82
CA ILE A 148 -8.71 -3.80 10.66
C ILE A 148 -8.00 -2.46 10.61
N PHE A 149 -8.72 -1.37 10.89
CA PHE A 149 -8.15 -0.03 10.94
C PHE A 149 -6.99 0.02 11.93
N HIS A 150 -7.20 -0.40 13.18
CA HIS A 150 -6.14 -0.47 14.20
C HIS A 150 -4.95 -1.36 13.79
N CYS A 151 -5.21 -2.49 13.12
CA CYS A 151 -4.18 -3.40 12.64
C CYS A 151 -3.21 -2.70 11.67
N ILE A 152 -3.73 -1.90 10.74
CA ILE A 152 -2.92 -1.16 9.75
C ILE A 152 -1.96 -0.19 10.44
N TYR A 153 -2.45 0.65 11.37
CA TYR A 153 -1.61 1.61 12.09
C TYR A 153 -0.52 0.91 12.91
N GLY A 154 -0.87 -0.17 13.60
CA GLY A 154 0.08 -0.96 14.38
C GLY A 154 1.21 -1.55 13.52
N MET A 155 0.86 -2.16 12.39
CA MET A 155 1.85 -2.76 11.48
C MET A 155 2.76 -1.71 10.85
N ARG A 156 2.22 -0.56 10.42
CA ARG A 156 3.01 0.54 9.84
C ARG A 156 4.06 1.06 10.80
N HIS A 157 3.72 1.16 12.09
CA HIS A 157 4.64 1.59 13.13
C HIS A 157 5.80 0.59 13.30
N ILE A 158 5.49 -0.71 13.34
CA ILE A 158 6.50 -1.78 13.45
C ILE A 158 7.43 -1.79 12.24
N LEU A 159 6.89 -1.66 11.03
CA LEU A 159 7.66 -1.60 9.79
C LEU A 159 8.62 -0.40 9.76
N HIS A 160 8.15 0.80 10.17
CA HIS A 160 8.99 1.99 10.24
C HIS A 160 10.12 1.85 11.25
N ALA A 161 9.82 1.31 12.44
CA ALA A 161 10.84 1.02 13.45
C ALA A 161 11.88 0.01 12.94
N SER A 162 11.43 -1.01 12.20
CA SER A 162 12.31 -2.00 11.57
C SER A 162 13.27 -1.33 10.58
N VAL A 163 12.75 -0.51 9.66
CA VAL A 163 13.55 0.21 8.65
C VAL A 163 14.57 1.15 9.29
N LEU A 164 14.19 1.92 10.31
CA LEU A 164 15.12 2.79 11.04
C LEU A 164 16.24 2.01 11.73
N HIS A 165 15.96 0.80 12.20
CA HIS A 165 16.98 -0.07 12.77
C HIS A 165 17.91 -0.68 11.69
N PHE A 166 17.49 -0.68 10.42
CA PHE A 166 18.27 -1.20 9.29
C PHE A 166 19.02 -0.14 8.49
N ILE A 167 18.60 1.13 8.54
CA ILE A 167 19.39 2.24 8.00
C ILE A 167 20.37 2.65 9.10
N PRO A 168 21.66 2.27 9.03
CA PRO A 168 22.63 2.94 9.86
C PRO A 168 22.57 4.41 9.47
N VAL A 169 22.29 5.28 10.43
CA VAL A 169 22.76 6.65 10.33
C VAL A 169 24.28 6.50 10.35
N ASP A 170 24.89 6.41 9.17
CA ASP A 170 26.35 6.48 9.01
C ASP A 170 26.76 7.90 9.42
N CYS A 171 26.81 8.17 10.73
CA CYS A 171 27.31 9.40 11.33
C CYS A 171 28.83 9.57 11.16
N ASN A 172 29.47 8.83 10.25
CA ASN A 172 30.92 8.83 10.07
C ASN A 172 31.39 9.15 8.65
N SER A 173 30.52 9.63 7.75
CA SER A 173 30.92 10.15 6.43
C SER A 173 30.96 11.69 6.37
N ALA A 174 31.31 12.35 7.47
CA ALA A 174 31.51 13.81 7.52
C ALA A 174 32.94 14.21 7.95
N ASN A 175 33.90 13.27 7.94
CA ASN A 175 35.31 13.54 8.19
C ASN A 175 36.20 12.86 7.13
N VAL A 176 36.13 13.34 5.89
CA VAL A 176 37.26 13.38 4.93
C VAL A 176 37.07 14.62 4.06
#